data_AF-A0A7Z0DB49-F1
#
_entry.id   AF-A0A7Z0DB49-F1
#
_cell.length_a   1.000
_cell.length_b   1.000
_cell.length_c   1.000
_cell.angle_alpha   90.00
_cell.angle_beta   90.00
_cell.angle_gamma   90.00
#
_symmetry.space_group_name_H-M   'P 1'
#
loop_
_entity.id
_entity.type
_entity.pdbx_description
1 polymer ?
#
loop_
_entity_poly.entity_id
_entity_poly.type
_entity_poly.pdbx_seq_one_letter_code
_entity_poly.pdbx_strand_id
1 'polypeptide(L)'
;MSPSAEAVERTPVAVIGASLAGLAVAARLALAGHRVIIHERASAPALTLPPVLDLPAAWRDTFRKSGRPLDLELDRAGLSWTPAPPTDHGALALPHDRAGQYAAISAAAGPATAQAWQDFLDRTDDTWQRLRPLGLEQEFRARRPDRATRRAIGWRHSLADHARELGHPLLGDLLGAVAAEQHTTADRLPGWYATRHALRRTFGRWTITDATGTPDNAALVRLLLARLDKRGVELRHGSEIPDPARLDPVELGAAAVVDTTGGDRIAWRGRRTWQRLTPTTRSPGRYYAGPLTRAGTEPWAQLLSAALAAYAVHRDRTGEDIRPTRKDTPRRRLI
;
A
#
# COMPACT_ATOMS: atom_id res chain seq x y z
N MET A 1 29.54 4.46 -29.90
CA MET A 1 28.87 3.20 -30.27
C MET A 1 27.55 3.13 -29.52
N SER A 2 26.43 3.32 -30.21
CA SER A 2 25.11 3.06 -29.62
C SER A 2 24.97 1.55 -29.38
N PRO A 3 24.47 1.09 -28.22
CA PRO A 3 24.23 -0.33 -28.01
C PRO A 3 23.23 -0.87 -29.03
N SER A 4 23.42 -2.11 -29.48
CA SER A 4 22.47 -2.79 -30.37
C SER A 4 21.11 -2.95 -29.67
N ALA A 5 20.01 -2.98 -30.43
CA ALA A 5 18.66 -3.15 -29.88
C ALA A 5 18.53 -4.42 -29.00
N GLU A 6 19.22 -5.49 -29.38
CA GLU A 6 19.36 -6.74 -28.60
C GLU A 6 20.06 -6.56 -27.24
N ALA A 7 21.07 -5.68 -27.14
CA ALA A 7 21.77 -5.42 -25.88
C ALA A 7 20.90 -4.59 -24.92
N VAL A 8 20.07 -3.70 -25.45
CA VAL A 8 19.07 -2.94 -24.67
C VAL A 8 17.98 -3.87 -24.13
N GLU A 9 17.61 -4.92 -24.88
CA GLU A 9 16.59 -5.90 -24.50
C GLU A 9 17.06 -6.89 -23.42
N ARG A 10 18.38 -7.14 -23.31
CA ARG A 10 18.97 -8.06 -22.32
C ARG A 10 19.41 -7.43 -21.01
N THR A 11 19.48 -6.10 -20.94
CA THR A 11 19.94 -5.38 -19.74
C THR A 11 18.85 -5.43 -18.65
N PRO A 12 19.14 -5.98 -17.45
CA PRO A 12 18.12 -6.21 -16.42
C PRO A 12 17.62 -4.93 -15.77
N VAL A 13 16.45 -5.02 -15.13
CA VAL A 13 16.03 -4.09 -14.08
C VAL A 13 16.48 -4.66 -12.74
N ALA A 14 17.24 -3.88 -11.98
CA ALA A 14 17.64 -4.23 -10.62
C ALA A 14 16.59 -3.76 -9.61
N VAL A 15 16.17 -4.64 -8.71
CA VAL A 15 15.30 -4.33 -7.58
C VAL A 15 16.12 -4.51 -6.32
N ILE A 16 16.20 -3.49 -5.47
CA ILE A 16 17.04 -3.52 -4.27
C ILE A 16 16.12 -3.72 -3.05
N GLY A 17 16.34 -4.83 -2.36
CA GLY A 17 15.52 -5.32 -1.26
C GLY A 17 14.40 -6.26 -1.73
N ALA A 18 14.30 -7.43 -1.09
CA ALA A 18 13.19 -8.36 -1.21
C ALA A 18 12.04 -7.98 -0.26
N SER A 19 11.68 -6.70 -0.20
CA SER A 19 10.51 -6.20 0.54
C SER A 19 9.20 -6.59 -0.15
N LEU A 20 8.03 -6.36 0.47
CA LEU A 20 6.75 -6.68 -0.17
C LEU A 20 6.60 -5.90 -1.49
N ALA A 21 7.00 -4.63 -1.47
CA ALA A 21 7.04 -3.80 -2.67
C ALA A 21 8.05 -4.34 -3.70
N GLY A 22 9.22 -4.80 -3.26
CA GLY A 22 10.26 -5.41 -4.10
C GLY A 22 9.78 -6.66 -4.83
N LEU A 23 9.17 -7.59 -4.10
CA LEU A 23 8.60 -8.80 -4.70
C LEU A 23 7.47 -8.45 -5.68
N ALA A 24 6.59 -7.51 -5.33
CA ALA A 24 5.46 -7.12 -6.17
C ALA A 24 5.90 -6.38 -7.46
N VAL A 25 6.87 -5.47 -7.37
CA VAL A 25 7.38 -4.74 -8.54
C VAL A 25 8.13 -5.68 -9.48
N ALA A 26 8.96 -6.58 -8.93
CA ALA A 26 9.68 -7.58 -9.71
C ALA A 26 8.71 -8.51 -10.46
N ALA A 27 7.66 -8.99 -9.80
CA ALA A 27 6.68 -9.89 -10.41
C ALA A 27 5.90 -9.21 -11.56
N ARG A 28 5.57 -7.92 -11.40
CA ARG A 28 4.91 -7.12 -12.44
C ARG A 28 5.83 -6.87 -13.63
N LEU A 29 7.07 -6.48 -13.39
CA LEU A 29 8.05 -6.21 -14.44
C LEU A 29 8.41 -7.47 -15.22
N ALA A 30 8.59 -8.60 -14.54
CA ALA A 30 8.85 -9.88 -15.18
C ALA A 30 7.66 -10.38 -16.03
N LEU A 31 6.41 -10.17 -15.57
CA LEU A 31 5.24 -10.41 -16.43
C LEU A 31 5.25 -9.52 -17.67
N ALA A 32 5.69 -8.26 -17.53
CA ALA A 32 5.77 -7.31 -18.63
C ALA A 32 7.00 -7.50 -19.54
N GLY A 33 7.72 -8.61 -19.42
CA GLY A 33 8.82 -8.99 -20.30
C GLY A 33 10.22 -8.49 -19.89
N HIS A 34 10.35 -7.79 -18.76
CA HIS A 34 11.65 -7.33 -18.29
C HIS A 34 12.43 -8.47 -17.63
N ARG A 35 13.73 -8.57 -17.91
CA ARG A 35 14.64 -9.37 -17.08
C ARG A 35 14.84 -8.65 -15.74
N VAL A 36 14.58 -9.33 -14.62
CA VAL A 36 14.66 -8.72 -13.28
C VAL A 36 15.63 -9.47 -12.39
N ILE A 37 16.47 -8.71 -11.67
CA ILE A 37 17.34 -9.22 -10.62
C ILE A 37 16.96 -8.51 -9.31
N ILE A 38 16.67 -9.27 -8.26
CA ILE A 38 16.48 -8.75 -6.91
C ILE A 38 17.78 -8.93 -6.13
N HIS A 39 18.30 -7.84 -5.55
CA HIS A 39 19.42 -7.85 -4.62
C HIS A 39 18.89 -7.78 -3.18
N GLU A 40 19.05 -8.86 -2.43
CA GLU A 40 18.67 -8.94 -1.02
C GLU A 40 19.92 -9.09 -0.14
N ARG A 41 20.04 -8.20 0.85
CA ARG A 41 21.16 -8.19 1.79
C ARG A 41 21.14 -9.42 2.71
N ALA A 42 19.97 -9.84 3.16
CA ALA A 42 19.81 -11.01 4.01
C ALA A 42 20.01 -12.32 3.24
N SER A 43 20.26 -13.39 4.00
CA SER A 43 20.32 -14.76 3.46
C SER A 43 18.95 -15.28 3.00
N ALA A 44 17.86 -14.70 3.50
CA ALA A 44 16.49 -14.99 3.08
C ALA A 44 15.58 -13.76 3.31
N PRO A 45 14.49 -13.59 2.54
CA PRO A 45 13.55 -12.49 2.74
C PRO A 45 12.79 -12.66 4.06
N ALA A 46 12.92 -11.71 4.97
CA ALA A 46 12.24 -11.72 6.27
C ALA A 46 10.97 -10.86 6.25
N LEU A 47 9.98 -11.23 5.43
CA LEU A 47 8.71 -10.51 5.37
C LEU A 47 7.69 -11.07 6.37
N THR A 48 7.19 -10.20 7.23
CA THR A 48 6.05 -10.50 8.11
C THR A 48 4.88 -9.61 7.72
N LEU A 49 3.73 -10.24 7.44
CA LEU A 49 2.48 -9.53 7.21
C LEU A 49 1.71 -9.39 8.53
N PRO A 50 0.94 -8.30 8.72
CA PRO A 50 0.10 -8.16 9.89
C PRO A 50 -0.96 -9.27 9.93
N PRO A 51 -1.48 -9.64 11.13
CA PRO A 51 -2.48 -10.69 11.28
C PRO A 51 -3.80 -10.35 10.59
N VAL A 52 -4.10 -9.04 10.45
CA VAL A 52 -5.28 -8.55 9.73
C VAL A 52 -4.85 -7.71 8.54
N LEU A 53 -5.46 -7.98 7.40
CA LEU A 53 -5.23 -7.34 6.12
C LEU A 53 -6.44 -6.49 5.74
N ASP A 54 -6.16 -5.24 5.38
CA ASP A 54 -7.11 -4.32 4.76
C ASP A 54 -6.95 -4.38 3.22
N LEU A 55 -8.00 -3.94 2.50
CA LEU A 55 -7.99 -3.79 1.03
C LEU A 55 -7.50 -5.04 0.24
N PRO A 56 -8.23 -6.17 0.28
CA PRO A 56 -7.91 -7.37 -0.53
C PRO A 56 -7.79 -7.09 -2.04
N ALA A 57 -8.43 -6.03 -2.53
CA ALA A 57 -8.35 -5.62 -3.94
C ALA A 57 -6.91 -5.34 -4.40
N ALA A 58 -6.04 -4.78 -3.56
CA ALA A 58 -4.64 -4.52 -3.92
C ALA A 58 -3.83 -5.82 -4.10
N TRP A 59 -4.12 -6.82 -3.26
CA TRP A 59 -3.56 -8.17 -3.37
C TRP A 59 -4.04 -8.87 -4.64
N ARG A 60 -5.36 -8.88 -4.88
CA ARG A 60 -5.96 -9.45 -6.09
C ARG A 60 -5.44 -8.81 -7.36
N ASP A 61 -5.31 -7.47 -7.39
CA ASP A 61 -4.73 -6.77 -8.52
C ASP A 61 -3.28 -7.16 -8.76
N THR A 62 -2.45 -7.18 -7.71
CA THR A 62 -1.05 -7.61 -7.82
C THR A 62 -0.93 -9.00 -8.42
N PHE A 63 -1.78 -9.94 -8.00
CA PHE A 63 -1.77 -11.29 -8.54
C PHE A 63 -2.24 -11.35 -9.99
N ARG A 64 -3.33 -10.67 -10.32
CA ARG A 64 -3.79 -10.53 -11.71
C ARG A 64 -2.75 -9.88 -12.62
N LYS A 65 -2.00 -8.90 -12.11
CA LYS A 65 -0.95 -8.15 -12.81
C LYS A 65 0.44 -8.76 -12.68
N SER A 66 0.53 -9.99 -12.21
CA SER A 66 1.76 -10.78 -12.24
C SER A 66 1.53 -12.22 -12.73
N GLY A 67 0.27 -12.60 -13.00
CA GLY A 67 -0.09 -13.88 -13.60
C GLY A 67 -1.51 -14.29 -13.24
N ARG A 68 -1.64 -15.41 -12.52
CA ARG A 68 -2.92 -16.00 -12.16
C ARG A 68 -3.64 -15.19 -11.07
N PRO A 69 -4.99 -15.11 -11.11
CA PRO A 69 -5.79 -14.54 -10.02
C PRO A 69 -5.46 -15.13 -8.64
N LEU A 70 -5.48 -14.29 -7.61
CA LEU A 70 -5.14 -14.69 -6.23
C LEU A 70 -6.08 -15.76 -5.68
N ASP A 71 -7.38 -15.57 -5.83
CA ASP A 71 -8.37 -16.47 -5.20
C ASP A 71 -8.17 -17.92 -5.70
N LEU A 72 -7.85 -18.11 -6.98
CA LEU A 72 -7.52 -19.44 -7.52
C LEU A 72 -6.20 -20.03 -6.97
N GLU A 73 -5.19 -19.21 -6.67
CA GLU A 73 -3.97 -19.71 -6.04
C GLU A 73 -4.19 -20.05 -4.55
N LEU A 74 -5.05 -19.31 -3.86
CA LEU A 74 -5.46 -19.61 -2.48
C LEU A 74 -6.26 -20.91 -2.43
N ASP A 75 -7.26 -21.07 -3.30
CA ASP A 75 -8.08 -22.29 -3.38
C ASP A 75 -7.21 -23.54 -3.60
N ARG A 76 -6.21 -23.45 -4.49
CA ARG A 76 -5.24 -24.54 -4.73
C ARG A 76 -4.38 -24.87 -3.51
N ALA A 77 -4.16 -23.89 -2.63
CA ALA A 77 -3.45 -24.06 -1.38
C ALA A 77 -4.37 -24.47 -0.22
N GLY A 78 -5.68 -24.64 -0.45
CA GLY A 78 -6.66 -24.91 0.60
C GLY A 78 -6.90 -23.71 1.53
N LEU A 79 -6.69 -22.49 1.02
CA LEU A 79 -6.78 -21.25 1.78
C LEU A 79 -7.90 -20.36 1.25
N SER A 80 -8.46 -19.51 2.10
CA SER A 80 -9.48 -18.55 1.71
C SER A 80 -9.39 -17.24 2.50
N TRP A 81 -10.09 -16.21 2.01
CA TRP A 81 -10.25 -14.95 2.74
C TRP A 81 -11.40 -15.08 3.75
N THR A 82 -11.09 -14.92 5.04
CA THR A 82 -12.07 -14.95 6.12
C THR A 82 -12.17 -13.57 6.79
N PRO A 83 -13.38 -13.07 7.11
CA PRO A 83 -13.52 -11.84 7.88
C PRO A 83 -12.77 -11.92 9.21
N ALA A 84 -11.98 -10.90 9.51
CA ALA A 84 -11.30 -10.80 10.79
C ALA A 84 -12.30 -10.51 11.92
N PRO A 85 -12.01 -10.91 13.16
CA PRO A 85 -12.85 -10.57 14.31
C PRO A 85 -12.95 -9.04 14.50
N PRO A 86 -13.99 -8.56 15.21
CA PRO A 86 -14.09 -7.17 15.64
C PRO A 86 -12.77 -6.70 16.25
N THR A 87 -12.33 -5.47 15.93
CA THR A 87 -11.11 -4.95 16.54
C THR A 87 -11.41 -4.50 17.95
N ASP A 88 -10.64 -5.03 18.88
CA ASP A 88 -10.68 -4.64 20.27
C ASP A 88 -10.00 -3.28 20.45
N HIS A 89 -10.77 -2.28 20.86
CA HIS A 89 -10.31 -0.95 21.24
C HIS A 89 -10.29 -0.77 22.77
N GLY A 90 -10.29 -1.87 23.54
CA GLY A 90 -10.31 -1.92 24.99
C GLY A 90 -11.69 -1.68 25.58
N ALA A 91 -12.25 -0.50 25.34
CA ALA A 91 -13.61 -0.14 25.79
C ALA A 91 -14.72 -0.66 24.86
N LEU A 92 -14.36 -1.08 23.65
CA LEU A 92 -15.30 -1.46 22.59
C LEU A 92 -14.66 -2.48 21.65
N ALA A 93 -15.31 -3.62 21.45
CA ALA A 93 -15.06 -4.47 20.30
C ALA A 93 -15.84 -3.92 19.11
N LEU A 94 -15.15 -3.36 18.10
CA LEU A 94 -15.77 -2.67 16.98
C LEU A 94 -15.84 -3.59 15.75
N PRO A 95 -17.05 -3.98 15.30
CA PRO A 95 -17.24 -4.64 14.01
C PRO A 95 -16.78 -3.73 12.86
N HIS A 96 -16.47 -4.30 11.70
CA HIS A 96 -16.05 -3.47 10.57
C HIS A 96 -17.24 -2.90 9.80
N ASP A 97 -18.37 -3.62 9.70
CA ASP A 97 -19.51 -3.19 8.90
C ASP A 97 -20.28 -2.03 9.53
N ARG A 98 -20.97 -1.26 8.69
CA ARG A 98 -21.67 -0.02 9.10
C ARG A 98 -22.71 -0.25 10.21
N ALA A 99 -23.50 -1.32 10.11
CA ALA A 99 -24.58 -1.60 11.04
C ALA A 99 -24.04 -2.10 12.38
N GLY A 100 -23.04 -2.99 12.34
CA GLY A 100 -22.34 -3.48 13.53
C GLY A 100 -21.63 -2.36 14.29
N GLN A 101 -20.97 -1.43 13.59
CA GLN A 101 -20.38 -0.24 14.23
C GLN A 101 -21.44 0.63 14.93
N TYR A 102 -22.57 0.87 14.27
CA TYR A 102 -23.64 1.67 14.85
C TYR A 102 -24.21 1.01 16.10
N ALA A 103 -24.51 -0.29 16.04
CA ALA A 103 -25.04 -1.02 17.17
C ALA A 103 -24.06 -1.03 18.36
N ALA A 104 -22.78 -1.32 18.10
CA ALA A 104 -21.74 -1.38 19.12
C ALA A 104 -21.51 -0.01 19.79
N ILE A 105 -21.39 1.06 19.01
CA ILE A 105 -21.22 2.42 19.55
C ILE A 105 -22.50 2.91 20.23
N SER A 106 -23.69 2.57 19.71
CA SER A 106 -24.97 2.97 20.34
C SER A 106 -25.13 2.34 21.71
N ALA A 107 -24.75 1.06 21.85
CA ALA A 107 -24.77 0.38 23.13
C ALA A 107 -23.78 0.98 24.13
N ALA A 108 -22.60 1.39 23.67
CA ALA A 108 -21.54 1.92 24.54
C ALA A 108 -21.67 3.42 24.89
N ALA A 109 -22.17 4.24 23.96
CA ALA A 109 -22.12 5.71 24.05
C ALA A 109 -23.39 6.42 23.53
N GLY A 110 -24.45 5.65 23.27
CA GLY A 110 -25.75 6.15 22.85
C GLY A 110 -25.88 6.41 21.34
N PRO A 111 -27.12 6.44 20.81
CA PRO A 111 -27.38 6.55 19.37
C PRO A 111 -26.82 7.83 18.72
N ALA A 112 -26.81 8.95 19.45
CA ALA A 112 -26.29 10.23 18.96
C ALA A 112 -24.79 10.14 18.63
N THR A 113 -24.01 9.47 19.47
CA THR A 113 -22.57 9.27 19.28
C THR A 113 -22.30 8.33 18.12
N ALA A 114 -23.08 7.25 18.00
CA ALA A 114 -23.02 6.33 16.87
C ALA A 114 -23.35 7.03 15.54
N GLN A 115 -24.35 7.91 15.52
CA GLN A 115 -24.68 8.71 14.34
C GLN A 115 -23.56 9.68 13.99
N ALA A 116 -22.99 10.40 14.97
CA ALA A 116 -21.86 11.30 14.75
C ALA A 116 -20.65 10.58 14.12
N TRP A 117 -20.38 9.34 14.55
CA TRP A 117 -19.36 8.49 13.94
C TRP A 117 -19.68 8.12 12.49
N GLN A 118 -20.91 7.69 12.20
CA GLN A 118 -21.31 7.36 10.83
C GLN A 118 -21.17 8.57 9.89
N ASP A 119 -21.69 9.73 10.30
CA ASP A 119 -21.63 10.96 9.52
C ASP A 119 -20.19 11.39 9.26
N PHE A 120 -19.31 11.21 10.25
CA PHE A 120 -17.88 11.46 10.11
C PHE A 120 -17.22 10.53 9.09
N LEU A 121 -17.48 9.22 9.15
CA LEU A 121 -16.93 8.26 8.18
C LEU A 121 -17.47 8.49 6.77
N ASP A 122 -18.73 8.90 6.62
CA ASP A 122 -19.34 9.21 5.33
C ASP A 122 -18.66 10.41 4.65
N ARG A 123 -18.36 11.48 5.40
CA ARG A 123 -17.56 12.61 4.90
C ARG A 123 -16.12 12.22 4.57
N THR A 124 -15.60 11.21 5.27
CA THR A 124 -14.22 10.76 5.09
C THR A 124 -14.04 9.98 3.77
N ASP A 125 -15.09 9.35 3.22
CA ASP A 125 -15.00 8.73 1.88
C ASP A 125 -14.61 9.76 0.80
N ASP A 126 -15.23 10.95 0.81
CA ASP A 126 -14.88 12.01 -0.14
C ASP A 126 -13.41 12.44 -0.02
N THR A 127 -12.85 12.40 1.20
CA THR A 127 -11.42 12.64 1.43
C THR A 127 -10.57 11.54 0.79
N TRP A 128 -10.95 10.27 0.96
CA TRP A 128 -10.27 9.14 0.31
C TRP A 128 -10.27 9.27 -1.22
N GLN A 129 -11.40 9.60 -1.83
CA GLN A 129 -11.50 9.78 -3.29
C GLN A 129 -10.52 10.83 -3.83
N ARG A 130 -10.21 11.86 -3.03
CA ARG A 130 -9.28 12.94 -3.37
C ARG A 130 -7.83 12.59 -3.08
N LEU A 131 -7.56 11.68 -2.14
CA LEU A 131 -6.22 11.17 -1.85
C LEU A 131 -5.72 10.19 -2.92
N ARG A 132 -6.60 9.36 -3.49
CA ARG A 132 -6.23 8.30 -4.45
C ARG A 132 -5.30 8.78 -5.60
N PRO A 133 -5.53 9.94 -6.25
CA PRO A 133 -4.63 10.40 -7.31
C PRO A 133 -3.29 10.96 -6.79
N LEU A 134 -3.12 11.15 -5.48
CA LEU A 134 -1.98 11.82 -4.86
C LEU A 134 -0.86 10.83 -4.48
N GLY A 135 -0.53 9.90 -5.36
CA GLY A 135 0.54 8.91 -5.15
C GLY A 135 0.07 7.50 -4.78
N LEU A 136 -1.24 7.23 -4.82
CA LEU A 136 -1.79 5.87 -4.62
C LEU A 136 -2.11 5.20 -5.96
N GLU A 137 -2.87 5.86 -6.83
CA GLU A 137 -3.27 5.33 -8.14
C GLU A 137 -2.52 5.96 -9.31
N GLN A 138 -1.94 7.13 -9.06
CA GLN A 138 -1.22 7.89 -10.05
C GLN A 138 0.03 8.46 -9.40
N GLU A 139 1.08 8.58 -10.19
CA GLU A 139 2.28 9.25 -9.73
C GLU A 139 2.00 10.73 -9.47
N PHE A 140 2.29 11.18 -8.25
CA PHE A 140 2.16 12.58 -7.88
C PHE A 140 3.54 13.26 -7.89
N ARG A 141 3.78 14.11 -8.88
CA ARG A 141 5.11 14.73 -9.09
C ARG A 141 5.29 16.07 -8.38
N ALA A 142 4.20 16.76 -8.06
CA ALA A 142 4.29 18.03 -7.35
C ALA A 142 4.71 17.84 -5.89
N ARG A 143 5.31 18.87 -5.29
CA ARG A 143 5.70 18.84 -3.86
C ARG A 143 4.50 18.78 -2.91
N ARG A 144 3.37 19.39 -3.30
CA ARG A 144 2.13 19.44 -2.52
C ARG A 144 0.92 19.60 -3.45
N PRO A 145 -0.28 19.16 -3.04
CA PRO A 145 -1.50 19.39 -3.81
C PRO A 145 -1.84 20.88 -3.91
N ASP A 146 -2.66 21.24 -4.90
CA ASP A 146 -3.18 22.60 -5.08
C ASP A 146 -4.02 23.06 -3.87
N ARG A 147 -4.44 24.33 -3.88
CA ARG A 147 -5.20 24.91 -2.75
C ARG A 147 -6.57 24.25 -2.56
N ALA A 148 -7.28 23.94 -3.64
CA ALA A 148 -8.61 23.36 -3.58
C ALA A 148 -8.55 21.92 -3.05
N THR A 149 -7.65 21.11 -3.59
CA THR A 149 -7.39 19.74 -3.11
C THR A 149 -6.98 19.73 -1.65
N ARG A 150 -6.05 20.60 -1.23
CA ARG A 150 -5.64 20.69 0.18
C ARG A 150 -6.78 21.09 1.12
N ARG A 151 -7.66 21.99 0.70
CA ARG A 151 -8.86 22.33 1.50
C ARG A 151 -9.77 21.11 1.64
N ALA A 152 -10.01 20.42 0.54
CA ALA A 152 -10.96 19.32 0.49
C ALA A 152 -10.51 18.07 1.26
N ILE A 153 -9.20 17.81 1.39
CA ILE A 153 -8.68 16.71 2.23
C ILE A 153 -8.38 17.13 3.67
N GLY A 154 -8.82 18.33 4.08
CA GLY A 154 -8.55 18.84 5.42
C GLY A 154 -7.07 18.97 5.74
N TRP A 155 -6.23 19.40 4.80
CA TRP A 155 -4.75 19.33 4.86
C TRP A 155 -4.12 19.85 6.17
N ARG A 156 -4.79 20.77 6.86
CA ARG A 156 -4.30 21.39 8.09
C ARG A 156 -4.66 20.63 9.36
N HIS A 157 -5.64 19.73 9.31
CA HIS A 157 -6.11 18.95 10.44
C HIS A 157 -5.17 17.78 10.73
N SER A 158 -5.04 17.47 12.01
CA SER A 158 -4.50 16.23 12.56
C SER A 158 -5.64 15.28 12.94
N LEU A 159 -5.33 14.02 13.29
CA LEU A 159 -6.34 13.15 13.88
C LEU A 159 -6.85 13.67 15.24
N ALA A 160 -5.99 14.33 16.02
CA ALA A 160 -6.38 14.94 17.28
C ALA A 160 -7.37 16.11 17.07
N ASP A 161 -7.29 16.81 15.94
CA ASP A 161 -8.27 17.86 15.61
C ASP A 161 -9.65 17.25 15.37
N HIS A 162 -9.73 16.15 14.60
CA HIS A 162 -10.98 15.42 14.41
C HIS A 162 -11.52 14.81 15.70
N ALA A 163 -10.65 14.31 16.58
CA ALA A 163 -11.07 13.81 17.90
C ALA A 163 -11.73 14.91 18.74
N ARG A 164 -11.16 16.12 18.75
CA ARG A 164 -11.73 17.28 19.45
C ARG A 164 -13.06 17.74 18.82
N GLU A 165 -13.17 17.71 17.49
CA GLU A 165 -14.40 18.03 16.77
C GLU A 165 -15.54 17.05 17.07
N LEU A 166 -15.23 15.76 17.20
CA LEU A 166 -16.20 14.72 17.58
C LEU A 166 -16.62 14.81 19.05
N GLY A 167 -15.79 15.39 19.91
CA GLY A 167 -16.15 15.76 21.28
C GLY A 167 -16.46 14.59 22.22
N HIS A 168 -16.14 13.34 21.85
CA HIS A 168 -16.44 12.16 22.65
C HIS A 168 -15.18 11.28 22.85
N PRO A 169 -14.83 10.90 24.10
CA PRO A 169 -13.61 10.12 24.40
C PRO A 169 -13.50 8.83 23.58
N LEU A 170 -14.56 8.02 23.54
CA LEU A 170 -14.60 6.77 22.77
C LEU A 170 -14.23 6.99 21.28
N LEU A 171 -14.78 8.03 20.64
CA LEU A 171 -14.46 8.32 19.23
C LEU A 171 -13.03 8.83 19.06
N GLY A 172 -12.54 9.59 20.05
CA GLY A 172 -11.13 9.97 20.14
C GLY A 172 -10.19 8.77 20.21
N ASP A 173 -10.54 7.75 20.99
CA ASP A 173 -9.76 6.51 21.12
C ASP A 173 -9.75 5.70 19.82
N LEU A 174 -10.88 5.64 19.10
CA LEU A 174 -10.93 5.01 17.76
C LEU A 174 -9.98 5.70 16.78
N LEU A 175 -9.91 7.03 16.79
CA LEU A 175 -8.95 7.78 15.97
C LEU A 175 -7.50 7.59 16.47
N GLY A 176 -7.30 7.56 17.79
CA GLY A 176 -6.01 7.29 18.43
C GLY A 176 -5.43 5.93 18.02
N ALA A 177 -6.26 4.91 17.89
CA ALA A 177 -5.84 3.58 17.44
C ALA A 177 -5.17 3.61 16.04
N VAL A 178 -5.70 4.40 15.10
CA VAL A 178 -5.08 4.58 13.78
C VAL A 178 -3.71 5.24 13.89
N ALA A 179 -3.52 6.18 14.83
CA ALA A 179 -2.20 6.76 15.07
C ALA A 179 -1.20 5.75 15.65
N ALA A 180 -1.65 4.91 16.59
CA ALA A 180 -0.84 3.86 17.18
C ALA A 180 -0.37 2.83 16.14
N GLU A 181 -1.23 2.42 15.21
CA GLU A 181 -0.87 1.55 14.08
C GLU A 181 0.21 2.16 13.17
N GLN A 182 0.29 3.50 13.11
CA GLN A 182 1.31 4.22 12.35
C GLN A 182 2.53 4.59 13.21
N HIS A 183 2.63 4.03 14.42
CA HIS A 183 3.70 4.28 15.39
C HIS A 183 3.89 5.77 15.69
N THR A 184 2.80 6.51 15.82
CA THR A 184 2.81 7.94 16.09
C THR A 184 1.62 8.35 16.98
N THR A 185 1.49 9.65 17.23
CA THR A 185 0.42 10.23 18.03
C THR A 185 -0.59 10.97 17.15
N ALA A 186 -1.82 11.10 17.64
CA ALA A 186 -2.92 11.69 16.88
C ALA A 186 -2.68 13.16 16.48
N ASP A 187 -1.89 13.92 17.24
CA ASP A 187 -1.50 15.30 16.92
C ASP A 187 -0.50 15.39 15.75
N ARG A 188 0.28 14.33 15.53
CA ARG A 188 1.30 14.27 14.47
C ARG A 188 0.80 13.61 13.21
N LEU A 189 -0.20 12.75 13.30
CA LEU A 189 -0.76 12.11 12.12
C LEU A 189 -1.74 13.04 11.41
N PRO A 190 -1.63 13.21 10.08
CA PRO A 190 -2.57 14.05 9.34
C PRO A 190 -4.02 13.52 9.44
N GLY A 191 -4.99 14.43 9.53
CA GLY A 191 -6.40 14.11 9.74
C GLY A 191 -6.99 13.17 8.69
N TRP A 192 -6.50 13.25 7.46
CA TRP A 192 -6.93 12.39 6.35
C TRP A 192 -6.57 10.90 6.54
N TYR A 193 -5.76 10.54 7.54
CA TYR A 193 -5.58 9.14 7.94
C TYR A 193 -6.84 8.53 8.56
N ALA A 194 -7.84 9.33 8.95
CA ALA A 194 -9.15 8.83 9.34
C ALA A 194 -9.81 7.99 8.23
N THR A 195 -9.39 8.16 6.97
CA THR A 195 -9.80 7.34 5.84
C THR A 195 -9.54 5.85 6.03
N ARG A 196 -8.64 5.44 6.92
CA ARG A 196 -8.45 4.02 7.26
C ARG A 196 -9.71 3.38 7.85
N HIS A 197 -10.46 4.10 8.67
CA HIS A 197 -11.74 3.62 9.19
C HIS A 197 -12.79 3.47 8.09
N ALA A 198 -12.88 4.44 7.18
CA ALA A 198 -13.78 4.36 6.02
C ALA A 198 -13.42 3.18 5.09
N LEU A 199 -12.13 2.97 4.84
CA LEU A 199 -11.64 1.83 4.05
C LEU A 199 -12.02 0.49 4.70
N ARG A 200 -11.81 0.33 6.00
CA ARG A 200 -12.17 -0.89 6.74
C ARG A 200 -13.67 -1.13 6.75
N ARG A 201 -14.46 -0.07 6.84
CA ARG A 201 -15.92 -0.16 6.79
C ARG A 201 -16.43 -0.67 5.45
N THR A 202 -15.84 -0.21 4.34
CA THR A 202 -16.31 -0.58 3.00
C THR A 202 -15.68 -1.86 2.47
N PHE A 203 -14.39 -2.06 2.70
CA PHE A 203 -13.67 -3.20 2.12
C PHE A 203 -13.51 -4.36 3.09
N GLY A 204 -13.93 -4.19 4.35
CA GLY A 204 -13.76 -5.18 5.40
C GLY A 204 -12.33 -5.30 5.89
N ARG A 205 -12.19 -6.18 6.89
CA ARG A 205 -10.93 -6.56 7.52
C ARG A 205 -10.82 -8.08 7.39
N TRP A 206 -9.66 -8.58 6.97
CA TRP A 206 -9.56 -9.96 6.53
C TRP A 206 -8.32 -10.67 7.05
N THR A 207 -8.42 -11.98 7.16
CA THR A 207 -7.30 -12.89 7.43
C THR A 207 -7.36 -14.02 6.40
N ILE A 208 -6.21 -14.49 5.94
CA ILE A 208 -6.14 -15.73 5.17
C ILE A 208 -6.17 -16.90 6.15
N THR A 209 -7.06 -17.86 5.93
CA THR A 209 -7.17 -19.04 6.80
C THR A 209 -7.23 -20.32 5.99
N ASP A 210 -6.84 -21.43 6.61
CA ASP A 210 -7.11 -22.77 6.08
C ASP A 210 -8.54 -23.24 6.38
N ALA A 211 -8.87 -24.48 6.00
CA ALA A 211 -10.18 -25.09 6.23
C ALA A 211 -10.56 -25.27 7.71
N THR A 212 -9.56 -25.24 8.62
CA THR A 212 -9.78 -25.31 10.08
C THR A 212 -9.97 -23.93 10.71
N GLY A 213 -9.78 -22.85 9.94
CA GLY A 213 -9.80 -21.48 10.42
C GLY A 213 -8.46 -20.98 10.96
N THR A 214 -7.37 -21.74 10.78
CA THR A 214 -6.03 -21.34 11.25
C THR A 214 -5.46 -20.23 10.36
N PRO A 215 -5.02 -19.07 10.90
CA PRO A 215 -4.46 -17.97 10.12
C PRO A 215 -3.13 -18.29 9.41
N ASP A 216 -3.00 -17.89 8.14
CA ASP A 216 -1.79 -18.03 7.33
C ASP A 216 -1.64 -16.90 6.30
N ASN A 217 -1.50 -15.66 6.77
CA ASN A 217 -1.21 -14.53 5.87
C ASN A 217 0.16 -14.69 5.16
N ALA A 218 1.10 -15.44 5.75
CA ALA A 218 2.40 -15.71 5.16
C ALA A 218 2.29 -16.45 3.81
N ALA A 219 1.19 -17.17 3.55
CA ALA A 219 0.90 -17.77 2.26
C ALA A 219 0.94 -16.77 1.10
N LEU A 220 0.50 -15.53 1.30
CA LEU A 220 0.55 -14.50 0.26
C LEU A 220 1.97 -14.20 -0.20
N VAL A 221 2.93 -14.20 0.72
CA VAL A 221 4.36 -14.01 0.41
C VAL A 221 4.91 -15.24 -0.30
N ARG A 222 4.61 -16.44 0.20
CA ARG A 222 5.07 -17.71 -0.42
C ARG A 222 4.56 -17.84 -1.87
N LEU A 223 3.29 -17.52 -2.12
CA LEU A 223 2.71 -17.52 -3.45
C LEU A 223 3.34 -16.48 -4.39
N LEU A 224 3.73 -15.32 -3.87
CA LEU A 224 4.43 -14.29 -4.64
C LEU A 224 5.86 -14.71 -4.98
N LEU A 225 6.58 -15.34 -4.04
CA LEU A 225 7.92 -15.88 -4.27
C LEU A 225 7.90 -17.02 -5.31
N ALA A 226 6.98 -17.97 -5.19
CA ALA A 226 6.80 -19.03 -6.19
C ALA A 226 6.50 -18.47 -7.59
N ARG A 227 5.83 -17.32 -7.66
CA ARG A 227 5.60 -16.63 -8.92
C ARG A 227 6.87 -16.01 -9.49
N LEU A 228 7.70 -15.38 -8.67
CA LEU A 228 8.97 -14.81 -9.14
C LEU A 228 9.87 -15.89 -9.75
N ASP A 229 9.97 -17.03 -9.08
CA ASP A 229 10.69 -18.21 -9.57
C ASP A 229 10.15 -18.67 -10.94
N LYS A 230 8.83 -18.88 -11.06
CA LYS A 230 8.18 -19.22 -12.33
C LYS A 230 8.43 -18.21 -13.46
N ARG A 231 8.75 -16.96 -13.14
CA ARG A 231 9.03 -15.89 -14.10
C ARG A 231 10.51 -15.70 -14.39
N GLY A 232 11.39 -16.53 -13.82
CA GLY A 232 12.84 -16.43 -14.01
C GLY A 232 13.43 -15.15 -13.40
N VAL A 233 12.79 -14.60 -12.35
CA VAL A 233 13.40 -13.51 -11.59
C VAL A 233 14.56 -14.06 -10.77
N GLU A 234 15.73 -13.48 -10.96
CA GLU A 234 16.95 -13.87 -10.24
C GLU A 234 16.97 -13.20 -8.86
N LEU A 235 16.92 -13.98 -7.77
CA LEU A 235 17.01 -13.48 -6.41
C LEU A 235 18.40 -13.75 -5.84
N ARG A 236 19.18 -12.68 -5.61
CA ARG A 236 20.55 -12.73 -5.08
C ARG A 236 20.55 -12.41 -3.59
N HIS A 237 20.76 -13.44 -2.77
CA HIS A 237 20.93 -13.31 -1.32
C HIS A 237 22.35 -12.89 -0.95
N GLY A 238 22.52 -12.27 0.22
CA GLY A 238 23.82 -11.75 0.65
C GLY A 238 24.37 -10.64 -0.25
N SER A 239 23.54 -10.07 -1.13
CA SER A 239 23.94 -9.07 -2.11
C SER A 239 23.51 -7.69 -1.60
N GLU A 240 24.35 -7.14 -0.72
CA GLU A 240 24.11 -5.82 -0.15
C GLU A 240 24.44 -4.70 -1.14
N ILE A 241 23.56 -3.70 -1.20
CA ILE A 241 23.79 -2.43 -1.88
C ILE A 241 23.75 -1.31 -0.82
N PRO A 242 24.89 -0.70 -0.44
CA PRO A 242 24.96 0.19 0.74
C PRO A 242 24.22 1.53 0.61
N ASP A 243 24.05 2.08 -0.59
CA ASP A 243 23.27 3.31 -0.84
C ASP A 243 22.38 3.14 -2.07
N PRO A 244 21.28 2.37 -1.96
CA PRO A 244 20.34 2.15 -3.06
C PRO A 244 19.76 3.45 -3.59
N ALA A 245 19.78 4.50 -2.77
CA ALA A 245 19.07 5.72 -3.09
C ALA A 245 19.80 6.62 -4.08
N ARG A 246 21.12 6.52 -4.12
CA ARG A 246 22.00 7.30 -5.01
C ARG A 246 22.57 6.49 -6.17
N LEU A 247 22.47 5.16 -6.10
CA LEU A 247 22.98 4.23 -7.10
C LEU A 247 22.57 4.60 -8.52
N ASP A 248 23.55 4.70 -9.42
CA ASP A 248 23.30 4.76 -10.84
C ASP A 248 23.08 3.32 -11.38
N PRO A 249 22.01 3.06 -12.16
CA PRO A 249 21.77 1.74 -12.74
C PRO A 249 22.97 1.14 -13.48
N VAL A 250 23.83 1.96 -14.09
CA VAL A 250 25.02 1.49 -14.81
C VAL A 250 26.00 0.76 -13.90
N GLU A 251 26.06 1.10 -12.61
CA GLU A 251 26.95 0.46 -11.62
C GLU A 251 26.59 -1.02 -11.40
N LEU A 252 25.34 -1.41 -11.65
CA LEU A 252 24.88 -2.81 -11.62
C LEU A 252 24.79 -3.45 -13.01
N GLY A 253 25.20 -2.74 -14.07
CA GLY A 253 24.91 -3.14 -15.44
C GLY A 253 23.40 -3.27 -15.68
N ALA A 254 22.60 -2.46 -15.00
CA ALA A 254 21.15 -2.48 -15.07
C ALA A 254 20.63 -1.30 -15.89
N ALA A 255 19.50 -1.48 -16.54
CA ALA A 255 18.84 -0.43 -17.30
C ALA A 255 17.99 0.49 -16.42
N ALA A 256 17.60 0.00 -15.24
CA ALA A 256 16.88 0.74 -14.23
C ALA A 256 17.09 0.09 -12.85
N VAL A 257 16.91 0.91 -11.81
CA VAL A 257 16.95 0.48 -10.41
C VAL A 257 15.62 0.86 -9.74
N VAL A 258 15.04 -0.09 -9.00
CA VAL A 258 13.93 0.15 -8.09
C VAL A 258 14.40 -0.09 -6.66
N ASP A 259 14.60 1.00 -5.92
CA ASP A 259 14.90 0.97 -4.49
C ASP A 259 13.63 0.62 -3.72
N THR A 260 13.70 -0.42 -2.88
CA THR A 260 12.61 -0.79 -1.97
C THR A 260 13.05 -0.90 -0.51
N THR A 261 14.22 -0.37 -0.14
CA THR A 261 14.85 -0.54 1.17
C THR A 261 14.40 0.50 2.22
N GLY A 262 13.13 0.91 2.19
CA GLY A 262 12.63 2.04 3.00
C GLY A 262 12.25 1.75 4.46
N GLY A 263 12.58 0.58 4.99
CA GLY A 263 12.12 0.14 6.31
C GLY A 263 10.63 -0.21 6.32
N ASP A 264 9.95 0.00 7.45
CA ASP A 264 8.55 -0.36 7.70
C ASP A 264 7.67 0.81 8.17
N ARG A 265 8.25 2.00 8.37
CA ARG A 265 7.61 3.11 9.09
C ARG A 265 7.85 4.48 8.46
N ILE A 266 6.87 5.36 8.60
CA ILE A 266 7.03 6.80 8.35
C ILE A 266 7.15 7.53 9.68
N ALA A 267 8.24 8.26 9.88
CA ALA A 267 8.42 9.11 11.06
C ALA A 267 7.58 10.40 10.96
N TRP A 268 6.27 10.28 11.24
CA TRP A 268 5.33 11.40 11.18
C TRP A 268 5.67 12.51 12.18
N ARG A 269 5.96 13.71 11.66
CA ARG A 269 6.12 14.97 12.41
C ARG A 269 5.06 16.01 12.02
N GLY A 270 3.86 15.56 11.65
CA GLY A 270 2.80 16.39 11.08
C GLY A 270 2.75 16.34 9.55
N ARG A 271 1.73 17.02 8.98
CA ARG A 271 1.41 17.09 7.54
C ARG A 271 2.57 17.39 6.59
N ARG A 272 3.60 18.14 7.04
CA ARG A 272 4.77 18.46 6.19
C ARG A 272 5.64 17.24 5.90
N THR A 273 5.54 16.19 6.71
CA THR A 273 6.21 14.90 6.45
C THR A 273 5.81 14.33 5.10
N TRP A 274 4.53 14.42 4.75
CA TRP A 274 4.01 13.95 3.47
C TRP A 274 4.71 14.58 2.25
N GLN A 275 5.12 15.84 2.36
CA GLN A 275 5.80 16.56 1.27
C GLN A 275 7.23 16.08 1.03
N ARG A 276 7.82 15.36 2.00
CA ARG A 276 9.16 14.79 1.96
C ARG A 276 9.15 13.29 1.66
N LEU A 277 7.97 12.67 1.56
CA LEU A 277 7.85 11.28 1.16
C LEU A 277 8.40 11.09 -0.25
N THR A 278 9.03 9.94 -0.46
CA THR A 278 9.78 9.62 -1.65
C THR A 278 8.84 9.51 -2.85
N PRO A 279 9.08 10.23 -3.95
CA PRO A 279 8.31 10.04 -5.17
C PRO A 279 8.63 8.68 -5.80
N THR A 280 7.69 8.13 -6.57
CA THR A 280 7.90 6.87 -7.30
C THR A 280 9.06 6.98 -8.28
N THR A 281 9.07 8.02 -9.13
CA THR A 281 10.21 8.32 -10.01
C THR A 281 11.08 9.39 -9.36
N ARG A 282 12.37 9.09 -9.13
CA ARG A 282 13.34 10.08 -8.67
C ARG A 282 13.99 10.78 -9.86
N SER A 283 14.41 9.98 -10.83
CA SER A 283 14.87 10.40 -12.16
C SER A 283 14.59 9.24 -13.14
N PRO A 284 14.62 9.46 -14.46
CA PRO A 284 14.62 8.35 -15.42
C PRO A 284 15.67 7.30 -15.03
N GLY A 285 15.29 6.02 -15.04
CA GLY A 285 16.14 4.90 -14.61
C GLY A 285 16.23 4.68 -13.09
N ARG A 286 15.76 5.59 -12.23
CA ARG A 286 15.80 5.45 -10.76
C ARG A 286 14.43 5.66 -10.13
N TYR A 287 13.92 4.57 -9.54
CA TYR A 287 12.57 4.51 -8.98
C TYR A 287 12.61 4.06 -7.53
N TYR A 288 11.52 4.33 -6.83
CA TYR A 288 11.30 3.88 -5.47
C TYR A 288 9.91 3.27 -5.34
N ALA A 289 9.84 2.12 -4.67
CA ALA A 289 8.60 1.51 -4.26
C ALA A 289 8.70 1.06 -2.80
N GLY A 290 7.71 1.41 -1.98
CA GLY A 290 7.73 0.98 -0.58
C GLY A 290 7.05 1.96 0.38
N PRO A 291 7.30 1.78 1.68
CA PRO A 291 6.54 2.44 2.74
C PRO A 291 6.77 3.95 2.83
N LEU A 292 7.88 4.46 2.30
CA LEU A 292 8.18 5.90 2.34
C LEU A 292 7.53 6.67 1.19
N THR A 293 6.67 6.02 0.40
CA THR A 293 5.85 6.72 -0.60
C THR A 293 4.62 7.36 0.03
N ARG A 294 3.93 8.18 -0.76
CA ARG A 294 2.65 8.80 -0.37
C ARG A 294 1.51 7.80 -0.20
N ALA A 295 1.68 6.56 -0.66
CA ALA A 295 0.68 5.51 -0.46
C ALA A 295 0.56 5.13 1.02
N GLY A 296 1.70 5.03 1.73
CA GLY A 296 1.76 4.64 3.14
C GLY A 296 2.52 3.33 3.37
N THR A 297 2.54 2.91 4.63
CA THR A 297 3.32 1.77 5.13
C THR A 297 2.55 0.46 5.06
N GLU A 298 1.22 0.51 4.94
CA GLU A 298 0.37 -0.66 4.98
C GLU A 298 0.66 -1.61 3.80
N PRO A 299 0.45 -2.93 3.95
CA PRO A 299 0.76 -3.89 2.89
C PRO A 299 0.09 -3.53 1.56
N TRP A 300 -1.20 -3.18 1.58
CA TRP A 300 -1.92 -2.76 0.38
C TRP A 300 -1.32 -1.49 -0.26
N ALA A 301 -0.80 -0.56 0.54
CA ALA A 301 -0.20 0.68 0.08
C ALA A 301 1.16 0.42 -0.59
N GLN A 302 1.96 -0.49 -0.03
CA GLN A 302 3.22 -0.94 -0.64
C GLN A 302 2.98 -1.63 -1.99
N LEU A 303 1.92 -2.45 -2.11
CA LEU A 303 1.54 -3.07 -3.39
C LEU A 303 1.13 -2.04 -4.45
N LEU A 304 0.38 -1.00 -4.07
CA LEU A 304 0.04 0.10 -4.98
C LEU A 304 1.28 0.91 -5.38
N SER A 305 2.19 1.17 -4.44
CA SER A 305 3.48 1.81 -4.74
C SER A 305 4.31 0.99 -5.72
N ALA A 306 4.33 -0.34 -5.57
CA ALA A 306 5.02 -1.26 -6.49
C ALA A 306 4.39 -1.24 -7.89
N ALA A 307 3.06 -1.13 -7.98
CA ALA A 307 2.36 -0.95 -9.24
C ALA A 307 2.83 0.31 -9.98
N LEU A 308 2.86 1.46 -9.28
CA LEU A 308 3.30 2.72 -9.86
C LEU A 308 4.77 2.67 -10.33
N ALA A 309 5.66 2.04 -9.56
CA ALA A 309 7.05 1.87 -9.97
C ALA A 309 7.18 0.98 -11.22
N ALA A 310 6.45 -0.13 -11.27
CA ALA A 310 6.45 -1.00 -12.45
C ALA A 310 5.97 -0.27 -13.71
N TYR A 311 4.94 0.57 -13.59
CA TYR A 311 4.44 1.38 -14.70
C TYR A 311 5.44 2.43 -15.15
N ALA A 312 6.10 3.11 -14.21
CA ALA A 312 7.11 4.11 -14.53
C ALA A 312 8.34 3.49 -15.21
N VAL A 313 8.86 2.38 -14.67
CA VAL A 313 9.96 1.62 -15.28
C VAL A 313 9.58 1.16 -16.68
N HIS A 314 8.43 0.49 -16.85
CA HIS A 314 8.05 -0.04 -18.15
C HIS A 314 7.91 1.08 -19.19
N ARG A 315 7.18 2.15 -18.86
CA ARG A 315 7.02 3.29 -19.78
C ARG A 315 8.34 3.93 -20.16
N ASP A 316 9.23 4.17 -19.21
CA ASP A 316 10.51 4.83 -19.49
C ASP A 316 11.45 3.91 -20.31
N ARG A 317 11.24 2.59 -20.27
CA ARG A 317 12.04 1.59 -21.00
C ARG A 317 11.51 1.27 -22.40
N THR A 318 10.19 1.24 -22.59
CA THR A 318 9.55 0.79 -23.84
C THR A 318 8.81 1.91 -24.58
N GLY A 319 8.51 3.03 -23.90
CA GLY A 319 7.60 4.06 -24.39
C GLY A 319 6.12 3.72 -24.23
N GLU A 320 5.78 2.49 -23.82
CA GLU A 320 4.40 2.02 -23.71
C GLU A 320 3.81 2.26 -22.32
N ASP A 321 2.51 2.58 -22.24
CA ASP A 321 1.81 2.75 -20.98
C ASP A 321 0.92 1.55 -20.67
N ILE A 322 1.40 0.70 -19.76
CA ILE A 322 0.68 -0.51 -19.30
C ILE A 322 -0.27 -0.25 -18.12
N ARG A 323 -0.49 1.03 -17.75
CA ARG A 323 -1.49 1.37 -16.73
C ARG A 323 -2.86 0.91 -17.17
N PRO A 324 -3.71 0.41 -16.25
CA PRO A 324 -5.08 0.09 -16.60
C PRO A 324 -5.78 1.35 -17.11
N THR A 325 -6.25 1.31 -18.35
CA THR A 325 -7.12 2.35 -18.91
C THR A 325 -8.42 2.34 -18.13
N ARG A 326 -8.76 3.46 -17.49
CA ARG A 326 -10.07 3.64 -16.87
C ARG A 326 -11.10 3.63 -18.01
N LYS A 327 -11.92 2.58 -18.09
CA LYS A 327 -13.24 2.71 -18.74
C LYS A 327 -14.04 3.68 -17.88
N ASP A 328 -14.73 4.66 -18.48
CA ASP A 328 -15.61 5.59 -17.78
C ASP A 328 -16.72 4.83 -17.05
N THR A 329 -16.40 4.37 -15.85
CA THR A 329 -17.35 3.80 -14.92
C THR A 329 -17.58 4.88 -13.87
N PRO A 330 -18.83 5.29 -13.61
CA PRO A 330 -19.11 6.31 -12.61
C PRO A 330 -18.44 5.93 -11.30
N ARG A 331 -17.82 6.91 -10.65
CA ARG A 331 -17.15 6.73 -9.35
C ARG A 331 -18.18 6.16 -8.37
N ARG A 332 -18.15 4.85 -8.14
CA ARG A 332 -18.88 4.28 -7.02
C ARG A 332 -18.30 4.94 -5.78
N ARG A 333 -19.14 5.73 -5.08
CA ARG A 333 -18.85 6.08 -3.69
C ARG A 333 -18.60 4.79 -2.94
N LEU A 334 -17.77 4.84 -1.90
CA LEU A 334 -17.67 3.74 -0.96
C LEU A 334 -18.98 3.75 -0.15
N ILE A 335 -20.06 3.24 -0.76
CA ILE A 335 -21.36 3.06 -0.11
C ILE A 335 -21.19 1.97 0.95
#